data_AF-A0A3B8NCR5-F1
#
_entry.id   AF-A0A3B8NCR5-F1
#
_cell.length_a   1.000
_cell.length_b   1.000
_cell.length_c   1.000
_cell.angle_alpha   90.00
_cell.angle_beta   90.00
_cell.angle_gamma   90.00
#
_symmetry.space_group_name_H-M   'P 1'
#
loop_
_entity.id
_entity.type
_entity.pdbx_description
1 polymer ?
#
loop_
_entity_poly.entity_id
_entity_poly.type
_entity_poly.pdbx_seq_one_letter_code
_entity_poly.pdbx_strand_id
1 'polypeptide(L)'
;MTMVYSIALLGLLGLAAGTFLAFAAEKFAVKADPREKIIEACLPGINCGACGFPGCSGLAKSIAKGDVDFELCLPGKRSGAPEKVKLIVNMDQSRIDDAWEKSGENPERAMEILLESSGSPKAQPKKPSKPTRDEVLHYEGELKTDDRARLIFNILPKIDCGVCGSPGCAAFALEVASKNKTADKCVPGKRKDVEKLTSKILEMSETDIKKVFAEANNDTENIREIIDRRF
;
A
#
# COMPACT_ATOMS: atom_id res chain seq x y z
N MET A 1 17.62 -2.04 -51.62
CA MET A 1 18.77 -2.71 -50.98
C MET A 1 19.02 -2.21 -49.56
N THR A 2 19.19 -0.90 -49.35
CA THR A 2 19.41 -0.30 -48.01
C THR A 2 18.34 -0.66 -46.97
N MET A 3 17.05 -0.62 -47.31
CA MET A 3 15.98 -1.04 -46.39
C MET A 3 16.12 -2.49 -45.90
N VAL A 4 16.44 -3.42 -46.82
CA VAL A 4 16.58 -4.85 -46.48
C VAL A 4 17.78 -5.05 -45.56
N TYR A 5 18.89 -4.35 -45.79
CA TYR A 5 20.06 -4.40 -44.92
C TYR A 5 19.78 -3.81 -43.53
N SER A 6 19.05 -2.70 -43.43
CA SER A 6 18.67 -2.13 -42.14
C SER A 6 17.80 -3.07 -41.32
N ILE A 7 16.81 -3.71 -41.96
CA ILE A 7 15.93 -4.68 -41.30
C ILE A 7 16.73 -5.91 -40.84
N ALA A 8 17.60 -6.43 -41.71
CA ALA A 8 18.44 -7.58 -41.37
C ALA A 8 19.39 -7.27 -40.21
N LEU A 9 20.02 -6.08 -40.20
CA LEU A 9 20.93 -5.66 -39.15
C LEU A 9 20.22 -5.50 -37.81
N LEU A 10 19.07 -4.81 -37.78
CA LEU A 10 18.29 -4.63 -36.55
C LEU A 10 17.73 -5.95 -36.03
N GLY A 11 17.27 -6.84 -36.91
CA GLY A 11 16.81 -8.17 -36.54
C GLY A 11 17.92 -9.01 -35.90
N LEU A 12 19.13 -8.97 -36.48
CA LEU A 12 20.26 -9.73 -35.98
C LEU A 12 20.79 -9.18 -34.65
N LEU A 13 20.81 -7.85 -34.49
CA LEU A 13 21.14 -7.21 -33.21
C LEU A 13 20.09 -7.52 -32.14
N GLY A 14 18.80 -7.49 -32.49
CA GLY A 14 17.72 -7.84 -31.56
C GLY A 14 17.82 -9.29 -31.10
N LEU A 15 18.09 -10.22 -32.01
CA LEU A 15 18.27 -11.65 -31.69
C LEU A 15 19.54 -11.88 -30.85
N ALA A 16 20.65 -11.22 -31.20
CA ALA A 16 21.89 -11.31 -30.43
C ALA A 16 21.72 -10.75 -29.01
N ALA A 17 21.11 -9.57 -28.87
CA ALA A 17 20.84 -8.96 -27.57
C ALA A 17 19.84 -9.80 -26.75
N GLY A 18 18.79 -10.31 -27.37
CA GLY A 18 17.78 -11.15 -26.71
C GLY A 18 18.36 -12.46 -26.18
N THR A 19 19.16 -13.15 -26.99
CA THR A 19 19.83 -14.41 -26.56
C THR A 19 20.87 -14.16 -25.48
N PHE A 20 21.65 -13.08 -25.58
CA PHE A 20 22.60 -12.67 -24.55
C PHE A 20 21.90 -12.37 -23.21
N LEU A 21 20.79 -11.62 -23.24
CA LEU A 21 20.01 -11.31 -22.04
C LEU A 21 19.38 -12.56 -21.43
N ALA A 22 18.85 -13.49 -22.23
CA ALA A 22 18.29 -14.75 -21.75
C ALA A 22 19.36 -15.60 -21.04
N PHE A 23 20.54 -15.73 -21.65
CA PHE A 23 21.67 -16.43 -21.05
C PHE A 23 22.13 -15.78 -19.73
N ALA A 24 22.22 -14.45 -19.70
CA ALA A 24 22.57 -13.72 -18.49
C ALA A 24 21.52 -13.91 -17.38
N ALA A 25 20.22 -13.87 -17.72
CA ALA A 25 19.14 -14.06 -16.77
C ALA A 25 19.20 -15.45 -16.09
N GLU A 26 19.47 -16.50 -16.85
CA GLU A 26 19.59 -17.86 -16.31
C GLU A 26 20.90 -18.05 -15.52
N LYS A 27 22.03 -17.55 -16.05
CA LYS A 27 23.33 -17.72 -15.42
C LYS A 27 23.47 -16.93 -14.11
N PHE A 28 22.85 -15.75 -14.04
CA PHE A 28 22.85 -14.88 -12.87
C PHE A 28 21.53 -14.97 -12.08
N ALA A 29 20.73 -16.01 -12.30
CA ALA A 29 19.54 -16.28 -11.50
C ALA A 29 19.96 -16.52 -10.03
N VAL A 30 19.81 -15.48 -9.21
CA VAL A 30 19.99 -15.60 -7.77
C VAL A 30 18.80 -16.39 -7.23
N LYS A 31 19.06 -17.50 -6.54
CA LYS A 31 18.02 -18.20 -5.77
C LYS A 31 17.49 -17.22 -4.73
N ALA A 32 16.29 -16.69 -4.96
CA ALA A 32 15.62 -15.83 -4.00
C ALA A 32 15.35 -16.66 -2.73
N ASP A 33 15.77 -16.16 -1.58
CA ASP A 33 15.43 -16.78 -0.31
C ASP A 33 13.90 -16.78 -0.18
N PRO A 34 13.25 -17.96 -0.03
CA PRO A 34 11.80 -18.05 0.10
C PRO A 34 11.26 -17.21 1.27
N ARG A 35 12.11 -16.95 2.28
CA ARG A 35 11.83 -16.04 3.40
C ARG A 35 11.42 -14.65 2.93
N GLU A 36 12.04 -14.10 1.88
CA GLU A 36 11.71 -12.77 1.34
C GLU A 36 10.24 -12.70 0.92
N LYS A 37 9.79 -13.71 0.16
CA LYS A 37 8.41 -13.79 -0.34
C LYS A 37 7.40 -14.04 0.78
N ILE A 38 7.75 -14.86 1.76
CA ILE A 38 6.90 -15.16 2.91
C ILE A 38 6.74 -13.92 3.81
N ILE A 39 7.81 -13.16 4.03
CA ILE A 39 7.75 -11.88 4.75
C ILE A 39 6.90 -10.89 3.97
N GLU A 40 7.05 -10.79 2.65
CA GLU A 40 6.21 -9.94 1.82
C GLU A 40 4.72 -10.29 1.96
N ALA A 41 4.37 -11.57 2.04
CA ALA A 41 3.00 -12.02 2.26
C ALA A 41 2.41 -11.59 3.61
N CYS A 42 3.26 -11.35 4.62
CA CYS A 42 2.87 -10.79 5.91
C CYS A 42 2.56 -9.29 5.85
N LEU A 43 3.09 -8.59 4.84
CA LEU A 43 2.91 -7.16 4.69
C LEU A 43 1.55 -6.82 4.05
N PRO A 44 1.05 -5.58 4.23
CA PRO A 44 -0.24 -5.16 3.64
C PRO A 44 -0.28 -5.11 2.10
N GLY A 45 0.85 -5.18 1.40
CA GLY A 45 0.90 -5.14 -0.07
C GLY A 45 0.56 -3.78 -0.73
N ILE A 46 0.49 -2.69 0.05
CA ILE A 46 0.05 -1.37 -0.44
C ILE A 46 1.12 -0.67 -1.29
N ASN A 47 2.39 -1.04 -1.14
CA ASN A 47 3.50 -0.43 -1.88
C ASN A 47 3.59 1.11 -1.74
N CYS A 48 3.21 1.66 -0.58
CA CYS A 48 3.15 3.12 -0.35
C CYS A 48 4.51 3.83 -0.20
N GLY A 49 5.63 3.09 -0.14
CA GLY A 49 6.97 3.65 0.05
C GLY A 49 7.20 4.36 1.39
N ALA A 50 6.28 4.24 2.36
CA ALA A 50 6.37 5.01 3.60
C ALA A 50 7.58 4.66 4.48
N CYS A 51 8.07 3.44 4.34
CA CYS A 51 9.25 2.91 5.02
C CYS A 51 10.58 3.23 4.32
N GLY A 52 10.56 3.96 3.18
CA GLY A 52 11.79 4.30 2.43
C GLY A 52 12.27 3.23 1.44
N PHE A 53 11.55 2.12 1.29
CA PHE A 53 11.87 1.05 0.35
C PHE A 53 10.99 1.06 -0.91
N PRO A 54 11.50 0.56 -2.05
CA PRO A 54 10.73 0.42 -3.29
C PRO A 54 9.73 -0.73 -3.15
N GLY A 55 8.58 -0.43 -2.53
CA GLY A 55 7.49 -1.39 -2.34
C GLY A 55 7.65 -2.32 -1.14
N CYS A 56 6.65 -3.20 -0.97
CA CYS A 56 6.59 -4.21 0.09
C CYS A 56 7.68 -5.29 -0.11
N SER A 57 7.92 -5.72 -1.35
CA SER A 57 9.01 -6.66 -1.69
C SER A 57 10.39 -6.12 -1.29
N GLY A 58 10.67 -4.84 -1.56
CA GLY A 58 11.93 -4.20 -1.19
C GLY A 58 12.16 -4.15 0.32
N LEU A 59 11.11 -3.85 1.10
CA LEU A 59 11.16 -3.91 2.55
C LEU A 59 11.35 -5.35 3.04
N ALA A 60 10.57 -6.30 2.51
CA ALA A 60 10.64 -7.71 2.90
C ALA A 60 12.02 -8.32 2.68
N LYS A 61 12.66 -8.00 1.54
CA LYS A 61 14.04 -8.39 1.24
C LYS A 61 15.05 -7.85 2.25
N SER A 62 14.90 -6.60 2.64
CA SER A 62 15.82 -5.94 3.60
C SER A 62 15.63 -6.51 5.01
N ILE A 63 14.38 -6.83 5.39
CA ILE A 63 14.10 -7.53 6.65
C ILE A 63 14.68 -8.95 6.63
N ALA A 64 14.52 -9.70 5.53
CA ALA A 64 15.04 -11.07 5.41
C ALA A 64 16.56 -11.13 5.58
N LYS A 65 17.27 -10.12 5.08
CA LYS A 65 18.72 -9.96 5.25
C LYS A 65 19.16 -9.54 6.65
N GLY A 66 18.24 -9.05 7.48
CA GLY A 66 18.55 -8.46 8.78
C GLY A 66 19.10 -7.03 8.71
N ASP A 67 18.95 -6.34 7.57
CA ASP A 67 19.45 -4.97 7.38
C ASP A 67 18.61 -3.92 8.13
N VAL A 68 17.33 -4.24 8.39
CA VAL A 68 16.36 -3.33 9.03
C VAL A 68 15.42 -4.06 9.98
N ASP A 69 14.82 -3.30 10.91
CA ASP A 69 13.79 -3.78 11.83
C ASP A 69 12.48 -4.12 11.09
N PHE A 70 11.81 -5.20 11.52
CA PHE A 70 10.52 -5.65 11.02
C PHE A 70 9.34 -4.71 11.40
N GLU A 71 9.57 -3.77 12.32
CA GLU A 71 8.62 -2.72 12.72
C GLU A 71 8.53 -1.55 11.72
N LEU A 72 9.31 -1.51 10.65
CA LEU A 72 9.37 -0.33 9.75
C LEU A 72 8.07 -0.08 8.96
N CYS A 73 7.21 -1.08 8.80
CA CYS A 73 5.97 -0.95 8.06
C CYS A 73 4.87 -0.28 8.91
N LEU A 74 4.76 1.06 8.85
CA LEU A 74 3.71 1.81 9.57
C LEU A 74 2.28 1.26 9.33
N PRO A 75 1.84 1.00 8.07
CA PRO A 75 0.53 0.38 7.83
C PRO A 75 0.44 -1.05 8.38
N GLY A 76 1.56 -1.79 8.35
CA GLY A 76 1.66 -3.17 8.82
C GLY A 76 1.49 -3.30 10.33
N LYS A 77 1.86 -2.29 11.13
CA LYS A 77 1.67 -2.31 12.59
C LYS A 77 0.21 -2.51 12.99
N ARG A 78 -0.71 -1.84 12.29
CA ARG A 78 -2.16 -1.98 12.56
C ARG A 78 -2.74 -3.33 12.12
N SER A 79 -2.09 -4.01 11.16
CA SER A 79 -2.53 -5.32 10.67
C SER A 79 -1.85 -6.51 11.38
N GLY A 80 -1.04 -6.26 12.41
CA GLY A 80 -0.28 -7.29 13.12
C GLY A 80 0.84 -7.92 12.27
N ALA A 81 1.34 -7.21 11.24
CA ALA A 81 2.45 -7.69 10.43
C ALA A 81 3.75 -7.90 11.23
N PRO A 82 4.15 -7.01 12.15
CA PRO A 82 5.43 -7.15 12.85
C PRO A 82 5.55 -8.44 13.66
N GLU A 83 4.48 -8.87 14.33
CA GLU A 83 4.45 -10.10 15.15
C GLU A 83 4.71 -11.35 14.29
N LYS A 84 4.12 -11.40 13.10
CA LYS A 84 4.27 -12.51 12.15
C LYS A 84 5.67 -12.53 11.53
N VAL A 85 6.13 -11.36 11.09
CA VAL A 85 7.46 -11.23 10.51
C VAL A 85 8.53 -11.60 11.54
N LYS A 86 8.35 -11.19 12.80
CA LYS A 86 9.22 -11.59 13.91
C LYS A 86 9.28 -13.11 14.07
N LEU A 87 8.16 -13.82 13.95
CA LEU A 87 8.15 -15.29 14.01
C LEU A 87 8.96 -15.88 12.84
N ILE A 88 8.73 -15.41 11.61
CA ILE A 88 9.40 -15.93 10.40
C ILE A 88 10.91 -15.65 10.41
N VAL A 89 11.33 -14.45 10.80
CA VAL A 89 12.75 -14.07 10.86
C VAL A 89 13.51 -14.93 11.87
N ASN A 90 12.86 -15.33 12.97
CA ASN A 90 13.46 -16.18 14.00
C ASN A 90 13.36 -17.70 13.71
N MET A 91 12.78 -18.10 12.56
CA MET A 91 12.73 -19.51 12.17
C MET A 91 14.00 -19.95 11.45
N ASP A 92 14.39 -21.21 11.71
CA ASP A 92 15.46 -21.88 10.98
C ASP A 92 15.13 -21.99 9.49
N GLN A 93 16.14 -21.84 8.64
CA GLN A 93 15.98 -21.88 7.18
C GLN A 93 15.35 -23.20 6.70
N SER A 94 15.70 -24.33 7.31
CA SER A 94 15.12 -25.64 6.96
C SER A 94 13.60 -25.69 7.10
N ARG A 95 13.05 -25.03 8.14
CA ARG A 95 11.59 -24.97 8.33
C ARG A 95 10.92 -24.10 7.28
N ILE A 96 11.59 -23.04 6.85
CA ILE A 96 11.10 -22.13 5.81
C ILE A 96 11.08 -22.86 4.47
N ASP A 97 12.16 -23.57 4.13
CA ASP A 97 12.28 -24.33 2.89
C ASP A 97 11.23 -25.46 2.84
N ASP A 98 11.06 -26.22 3.92
CA ASP A 98 10.02 -27.25 4.04
C ASP A 98 8.60 -26.69 3.84
N ALA A 99 8.31 -25.52 4.41
CA ALA A 99 7.01 -24.88 4.27
C ALA A 99 6.79 -24.33 2.86
N TRP A 100 7.85 -23.84 2.22
CA TRP A 100 7.84 -23.34 0.85
C TRP A 100 7.59 -24.46 -0.16
N GLU A 101 8.21 -25.62 0.01
CA GLU A 101 7.96 -26.78 -0.84
C GLU A 101 6.53 -27.31 -0.65
N LYS A 102 6.08 -27.46 0.60
CA LYS A 102 4.72 -27.92 0.92
C LYS A 102 3.62 -26.97 0.42
N SER A 103 3.93 -25.69 0.26
CA SER A 103 2.98 -24.71 -0.25
C SER A 103 2.87 -24.70 -1.77
N GLY A 104 3.74 -25.42 -2.48
CA GLY A 104 3.86 -25.34 -3.94
C GLY A 104 4.40 -23.98 -4.40
N GLU A 105 5.38 -23.44 -3.67
CA GLU A 105 5.96 -22.11 -3.91
C GLU A 105 4.97 -20.94 -3.81
N ASN A 106 3.87 -21.13 -3.07
CA ASN A 106 2.90 -20.09 -2.78
C ASN A 106 3.27 -19.39 -1.46
N PRO A 107 3.53 -18.07 -1.46
CA PRO A 107 3.93 -17.32 -0.26
C PRO A 107 2.88 -17.29 0.85
N GLU A 108 1.60 -17.18 0.48
CA GLU A 108 0.50 -17.03 1.43
C GLU A 108 0.23 -18.35 2.17
N ARG A 109 0.24 -19.45 1.41
CA ARG A 109 0.10 -20.79 1.96
C ARG A 109 1.33 -21.23 2.77
N ALA A 110 2.54 -20.86 2.34
CA ALA A 110 3.76 -21.11 3.13
C ALA A 110 3.72 -20.38 4.48
N MET A 111 3.31 -19.10 4.46
CA MET A 111 3.12 -18.31 5.67
C MET A 111 2.06 -18.95 6.59
N GLU A 112 0.94 -19.44 6.07
CA GLU A 112 -0.07 -20.15 6.85
C GLU A 112 0.50 -21.40 7.54
N ILE A 113 1.22 -22.25 6.80
CA ILE A 113 1.86 -23.46 7.34
C ILE A 113 2.82 -23.09 8.50
N LEU A 114 3.62 -22.04 8.34
CA LEU A 114 4.56 -21.59 9.38
C LEU A 114 3.83 -21.05 10.61
N LEU A 115 2.75 -20.28 10.43
CA LEU A 115 1.95 -19.70 11.51
C LEU A 115 1.15 -20.77 12.28
N GLU A 116 0.63 -21.79 11.59
CA GLU A 116 -0.06 -22.91 12.23
C GLU A 116 0.87 -23.71 13.16
N SER A 117 2.13 -23.89 12.75
CA SER A 117 3.13 -24.60 13.57
C SER A 117 3.59 -23.85 14.82
N SER A 118 3.24 -22.55 14.96
CA SER A 118 3.75 -21.66 16.01
C SER A 118 2.69 -21.21 17.02
N GLY A 119 1.46 -21.74 16.94
CA GLY A 119 0.40 -21.48 17.94
C GLY A 119 -0.12 -20.04 17.96
N SER A 120 0.17 -19.25 16.91
CA SER A 120 -0.15 -17.83 16.83
C SER A 120 -1.60 -17.60 16.37
N PRO A 121 -2.27 -16.49 16.74
CA PRO A 121 -3.69 -16.28 16.46
C PRO A 121 -4.03 -16.37 14.96
N LYS A 122 -4.89 -17.32 14.61
CA LYS A 122 -5.52 -17.41 13.28
C LYS A 122 -6.50 -16.24 13.09
N ALA A 123 -6.00 -15.17 12.51
CA ALA A 123 -6.74 -14.38 11.52
C ALA A 123 -5.81 -13.31 10.95
N GLN A 124 -5.55 -13.35 9.65
CA GLN A 124 -5.31 -12.08 8.96
C GLN A 124 -6.58 -11.24 9.12
N PRO A 125 -6.54 -10.00 9.65
CA PRO A 125 -7.52 -9.02 9.16
C PRO A 125 -7.36 -9.03 7.64
N LYS A 126 -8.45 -9.38 6.91
CA LYS A 126 -8.43 -9.51 5.45
C LYS A 126 -7.61 -8.35 4.88
N LYS A 127 -6.57 -8.66 4.07
CA LYS A 127 -5.78 -7.63 3.37
C LYS A 127 -6.80 -6.63 2.83
N PRO A 128 -6.68 -5.33 3.17
CA PRO A 128 -7.73 -4.41 2.80
C PRO A 128 -7.90 -4.45 1.29
N SER A 129 -9.08 -4.89 0.84
CA SER A 129 -9.35 -5.03 -0.58
C SER A 129 -9.48 -3.64 -1.16
N LYS A 130 -8.70 -3.35 -2.20
CA LYS A 130 -8.90 -2.15 -3.00
C LYS A 130 -10.35 -2.15 -3.50
N PRO A 131 -11.09 -1.05 -3.38
CA PRO A 131 -12.48 -1.00 -3.80
C PRO A 131 -12.57 -1.22 -5.30
N THR A 132 -13.66 -1.84 -5.74
CA THR A 132 -14.01 -1.94 -7.16
C THR A 132 -14.30 -0.55 -7.73
N ARG A 133 -14.22 -0.41 -9.05
CA ARG A 133 -14.49 0.87 -9.70
C ARG A 133 -15.92 1.37 -9.42
N ASP A 134 -16.88 0.45 -9.33
CA ASP A 134 -18.27 0.77 -9.06
C ASP A 134 -18.48 1.26 -7.61
N GLU A 135 -17.81 0.64 -6.64
CA GLU A 135 -17.82 1.11 -5.25
C GLU A 135 -17.21 2.51 -5.12
N VAL A 136 -16.10 2.79 -5.82
CA VAL A 136 -15.51 4.15 -5.84
C VAL A 136 -16.50 5.17 -6.38
N LEU A 137 -17.15 4.87 -7.52
CA LEU A 137 -18.13 5.77 -8.14
C LEU A 137 -19.35 6.01 -7.25
N HIS A 138 -19.81 4.98 -6.53
CA HIS A 138 -20.90 5.10 -5.58
C HIS A 138 -20.58 6.10 -4.46
N TYR A 139 -19.45 5.93 -3.77
CA TYR A 139 -19.06 6.82 -2.69
C TYR A 139 -18.64 8.22 -3.16
N GLU A 140 -18.03 8.34 -4.34
CA GLU A 140 -17.77 9.66 -4.96
C GLU A 140 -19.07 10.38 -5.34
N GLY A 141 -20.12 9.64 -5.69
CA GLY A 141 -21.47 10.17 -5.89
C GLY A 141 -22.05 10.73 -4.59
N GLU A 142 -21.95 9.98 -3.49
CA GLU A 142 -22.40 10.40 -2.17
C GLU A 142 -21.63 11.62 -1.63
N LEU A 143 -20.34 11.75 -1.94
CA LEU A 143 -19.57 12.95 -1.57
C LEU A 143 -20.12 14.26 -2.16
N LYS A 144 -20.92 14.20 -3.24
CA LYS A 144 -21.50 15.41 -3.84
C LYS A 144 -22.62 16.00 -2.97
N THR A 145 -23.20 15.23 -2.06
CA THR A 145 -24.30 15.69 -1.20
C THR A 145 -23.82 16.26 0.13
N ASP A 146 -22.58 15.95 0.53
CA ASP A 146 -21.97 16.41 1.79
C ASP A 146 -20.69 17.20 1.52
N ASP A 147 -20.80 18.54 1.62
CA ASP A 147 -19.68 19.46 1.42
C ASP A 147 -18.55 19.24 2.43
N ARG A 148 -18.87 18.86 3.67
CA ARG A 148 -17.87 18.59 4.71
C ARG A 148 -17.09 17.31 4.40
N ALA A 149 -17.79 16.23 4.05
CA ALA A 149 -17.16 14.99 3.61
C ALA A 149 -16.30 15.21 2.36
N ARG A 150 -16.77 16.04 1.41
CA ARG A 150 -15.99 16.40 0.22
C ARG A 150 -14.70 17.15 0.57
N LEU A 151 -14.74 18.02 1.58
CA LEU A 151 -13.55 18.75 2.04
C LEU A 151 -12.55 17.80 2.70
N ILE A 152 -13.03 16.88 3.55
CA ILE A 152 -12.22 15.82 4.16
C ILE A 152 -11.60 14.94 3.06
N PHE A 153 -12.35 14.54 2.04
CA PHE A 153 -11.84 13.72 0.95
C PHE A 153 -10.68 14.39 0.19
N ASN A 154 -10.73 15.72 -0.01
CA ASN A 154 -9.67 16.45 -0.70
C ASN A 154 -8.35 16.52 0.08
N ILE A 155 -8.41 16.48 1.41
CA ILE A 155 -7.20 16.41 2.25
C ILE A 155 -6.68 14.98 2.43
N LEU A 156 -7.39 13.94 1.97
CA LEU A 156 -6.89 12.56 2.03
C LEU A 156 -5.82 12.26 0.97
N PRO A 157 -5.00 11.21 1.16
CA PRO A 157 -4.00 10.78 0.19
C PRO A 157 -4.54 10.14 -1.10
N LYS A 158 -5.83 9.77 -1.17
CA LYS A 158 -6.49 9.13 -2.33
C LYS A 158 -5.80 7.85 -2.83
N ILE A 159 -5.31 7.02 -1.90
CA ILE A 159 -4.62 5.76 -2.20
C ILE A 159 -5.62 4.59 -2.26
N ASP A 160 -6.79 4.71 -1.64
CA ASP A 160 -7.81 3.65 -1.51
C ASP A 160 -7.23 2.34 -0.95
N CYS A 161 -6.32 2.47 0.03
CA CYS A 161 -5.58 1.35 0.60
C CYS A 161 -6.36 0.48 1.60
N GLY A 162 -7.58 0.87 1.97
CA GLY A 162 -8.47 0.16 2.90
C GLY A 162 -7.97 -0.06 4.35
N VAL A 163 -6.75 0.39 4.72
CA VAL A 163 -6.16 0.15 6.06
C VAL A 163 -7.02 0.68 7.21
N CYS A 164 -7.80 1.72 6.97
CA CYS A 164 -8.73 2.29 7.94
C CYS A 164 -10.00 1.44 8.14
N GLY A 165 -10.17 0.35 7.40
CA GLY A 165 -11.36 -0.51 7.42
C GLY A 165 -12.54 0.08 6.64
N SER A 166 -12.30 1.06 5.78
CA SER A 166 -13.29 1.63 4.86
C SER A 166 -13.00 1.13 3.45
N PRO A 167 -14.04 0.93 2.60
CA PRO A 167 -13.84 0.41 1.25
C PRO A 167 -12.99 1.35 0.40
N GLY A 168 -13.02 2.67 0.61
CA GLY A 168 -12.13 3.63 -0.06
C GLY A 168 -11.94 4.92 0.72
N CYS A 169 -11.14 5.83 0.19
CA CYS A 169 -10.91 7.15 0.76
C CYS A 169 -12.21 7.99 0.76
N ALA A 170 -13.06 7.86 -0.27
CA ALA A 170 -14.35 8.56 -0.33
C ALA A 170 -15.30 8.09 0.78
N ALA A 171 -15.47 6.77 0.94
CA ALA A 171 -16.25 6.18 2.01
C ALA A 171 -15.71 6.58 3.40
N PHE A 172 -14.39 6.54 3.58
CA PHE A 172 -13.76 6.97 4.82
C PHE A 172 -14.08 8.44 5.15
N ALA A 173 -14.06 9.32 4.15
CA ALA A 173 -14.38 10.73 4.36
C ALA A 173 -15.84 10.95 4.82
N LEU A 174 -16.80 10.20 4.25
CA LEU A 174 -18.22 10.20 4.66
C LEU A 174 -18.39 9.67 6.10
N GLU A 175 -17.72 8.57 6.45
CA GLU A 175 -17.75 8.00 7.80
C GLU A 175 -17.12 8.93 8.85
N VAL A 176 -16.10 9.71 8.47
CA VAL A 176 -15.48 10.69 9.37
C VAL A 176 -16.35 11.94 9.50
N ALA A 177 -16.95 12.44 8.41
CA ALA A 177 -17.90 13.56 8.45
C ALA A 177 -19.12 13.26 9.32
N SER A 178 -19.63 12.03 9.25
CA SER A 178 -20.74 11.52 10.08
C SER A 178 -20.34 11.14 11.52
N LYS A 179 -19.09 11.36 11.92
CA LYS A 179 -18.53 11.01 13.24
C LYS A 179 -18.59 9.52 13.60
N ASN A 180 -18.80 8.65 12.62
CA ASN A 180 -18.78 7.19 12.80
C ASN A 180 -17.33 6.66 12.91
N LYS A 181 -16.37 7.35 12.27
CA LYS A 181 -14.93 7.07 12.38
C LYS A 181 -14.13 8.34 12.66
N THR A 182 -12.92 8.14 13.17
CA THR A 182 -11.95 9.19 13.51
C THR A 182 -10.84 9.24 12.46
N ALA A 183 -10.32 10.44 12.20
CA ALA A 183 -9.35 10.70 11.14
C ALA A 183 -7.97 10.04 11.39
N ASP A 184 -7.61 9.79 12.65
CA ASP A 184 -6.38 9.11 13.07
C ASP A 184 -6.25 7.68 12.46
N LYS A 185 -7.37 7.10 12.03
CA LYS A 185 -7.41 5.79 11.35
C LYS A 185 -6.74 5.82 9.96
N CYS A 186 -6.50 6.99 9.37
CA CYS A 186 -5.77 7.13 8.11
C CYS A 186 -4.24 7.08 8.30
N VAL A 187 -3.63 5.89 8.26
CA VAL A 187 -2.16 5.74 8.42
C VAL A 187 -1.36 6.55 7.39
N PRO A 188 -1.65 6.46 6.07
CA PRO A 188 -0.90 7.24 5.09
C PRO A 188 -1.10 8.76 5.26
N GLY A 189 -2.21 9.17 5.87
CA GLY A 189 -2.54 10.57 6.14
C GLY A 189 -1.74 11.19 7.29
N LYS A 190 -1.12 10.39 8.17
CA LYS A 190 -0.35 10.91 9.32
C LYS A 190 0.79 11.85 8.92
N ARG A 191 1.48 11.57 7.80
CA ARG A 191 2.57 12.44 7.31
C ARG A 191 2.09 13.72 6.63
N LYS A 192 0.78 13.84 6.37
CA LYS A 192 0.15 15.00 5.73
C LYS A 192 -0.79 15.74 6.70
N ASP A 193 -0.62 15.54 8.01
CA ASP A 193 -1.42 16.16 9.06
C ASP A 193 -2.94 16.03 8.87
N VAL A 194 -3.39 14.93 8.24
CA VAL A 194 -4.80 14.70 7.95
C VAL A 194 -5.66 14.75 9.22
N GLU A 195 -5.15 14.21 10.32
CA GLU A 195 -5.84 14.23 11.61
C GLU A 195 -6.12 15.66 12.10
N LYS A 196 -5.07 16.50 12.14
CA LYS A 196 -5.16 17.92 12.53
C LYS A 196 -6.12 18.69 11.61
N LEU A 197 -5.97 18.53 10.30
CA LEU A 197 -6.80 19.24 9.31
C LEU A 197 -8.27 18.79 9.40
N THR A 198 -8.52 17.51 9.64
CA THR A 198 -9.89 16.99 9.76
C THR A 198 -10.58 17.52 11.00
N SER A 199 -9.88 17.62 12.14
CA SER A 199 -10.43 18.21 13.36
C SER A 199 -10.88 19.65 13.13
N LYS A 200 -10.06 20.46 12.44
CA LYS A 200 -10.44 21.82 12.03
C LYS A 200 -11.71 21.81 11.18
N ILE A 201 -11.77 20.95 10.16
CA ILE A 201 -12.95 20.84 9.27
C ILE A 201 -14.23 20.44 10.03
N LEU A 202 -14.12 19.56 11.03
CA LEU A 202 -15.27 19.12 11.85
C LEU A 202 -15.83 20.24 12.74
N GLU A 203 -15.00 21.21 13.12
CA GLU A 203 -15.37 22.37 13.92
C GLU A 203 -15.89 23.55 13.07
N MET A 204 -15.66 23.53 11.75
CA MET A 204 -16.09 24.58 10.83
C MET A 204 -17.59 24.61 10.58
N SER A 205 -18.12 25.84 10.45
CA SER A 205 -19.50 26.09 10.01
C SER A 205 -19.68 25.76 8.51
N GLU A 206 -20.91 25.41 8.11
CA GLU A 206 -21.25 25.16 6.70
C GLU A 206 -20.94 26.38 5.80
N THR A 207 -21.05 27.59 6.34
CA THR A 207 -20.73 28.82 5.60
C THR A 207 -19.24 28.95 5.32
N ASP A 208 -18.38 28.52 6.23
CA ASP A 208 -16.93 28.61 6.05
C ASP A 208 -16.42 27.53 5.10
N ILE A 209 -17.01 26.33 5.14
CA ILE A 209 -16.73 25.26 4.18
C ILE A 209 -16.98 25.73 2.74
N LYS A 210 -18.10 26.42 2.49
CA LYS A 210 -18.43 26.99 1.17
C LYS A 210 -17.44 28.06 0.72
N LYS A 211 -16.95 28.91 1.64
CA LYS A 211 -15.91 29.90 1.32
C LYS A 211 -14.60 29.22 0.91
N VAL A 212 -14.18 28.16 1.61
CA VAL A 212 -12.99 27.41 1.25
C VAL A 212 -13.10 26.85 -0.18
N PHE A 213 -14.24 26.27 -0.54
CA PHE A 213 -14.45 25.80 -1.91
C PHE A 213 -14.45 26.92 -2.96
N ALA A 214 -15.04 28.07 -2.64
CA ALA A 214 -15.06 29.22 -3.54
C ALA A 214 -13.65 29.81 -3.75
N GLU A 215 -12.84 29.86 -2.70
CA GLU A 215 -11.46 30.39 -2.75
C GLU A 215 -10.48 29.42 -3.41
N ALA A 216 -10.69 28.12 -3.24
CA ALA A 216 -9.80 27.10 -3.78
C ALA A 216 -9.89 26.92 -5.30
N ASN A 217 -10.93 27.41 -5.98
CA ASN A 217 -11.12 27.22 -7.44
C ASN A 217 -10.98 25.75 -7.90
N ASN A 218 -11.41 24.79 -7.08
CA ASN A 218 -11.24 23.33 -7.26
C ASN A 218 -9.80 22.79 -7.21
N ASP A 219 -8.82 23.56 -6.73
CA ASP A 219 -7.45 23.10 -6.49
C ASP A 219 -7.30 22.46 -5.09
N THR A 220 -6.94 21.18 -5.06
CA THR A 220 -6.76 20.41 -3.82
C THR A 220 -5.54 20.80 -3.00
N GLU A 221 -4.49 21.37 -3.59
CA GLU A 221 -3.33 21.83 -2.82
C GLU A 221 -3.67 23.13 -2.08
N ASN A 222 -4.35 24.04 -2.77
CA ASN A 222 -4.80 25.31 -2.21
C ASN A 222 -5.77 25.10 -1.02
N ILE A 223 -6.62 24.07 -1.06
CA ILE A 223 -7.52 23.72 0.06
C ILE A 223 -6.75 23.49 1.37
N ARG A 224 -5.64 22.74 1.34
CA ARG A 224 -4.87 22.43 2.56
C ARG A 224 -4.29 23.70 3.17
N GLU A 225 -3.75 24.59 2.35
CA GLU A 225 -3.14 25.84 2.79
C GLU A 225 -4.21 26.79 3.37
N ILE A 226 -5.37 26.91 2.72
CA ILE A 226 -6.48 27.75 3.20
C ILE A 226 -6.96 27.28 4.59
N ILE A 227 -7.10 25.97 4.78
CA ILE A 227 -7.53 25.41 6.07
C ILE A 227 -6.47 25.66 7.14
N ASP A 228 -5.18 25.47 6.84
CA ASP A 228 -4.14 25.60 7.87
C ASP A 228 -3.83 27.06 8.23
N ARG A 229 -4.03 28.02 7.31
CA ARG A 229 -3.79 29.46 7.56
C ARG A 229 -4.91 30.16 8.33
N ARG A 230 -6.14 29.66 8.26
CA ARG A 230 -7.35 30.43 8.66
C ARG A 230 -8.09 29.87 9.86
N PHE A 231 -7.94 28.57 10.10
CA PHE A 231 -8.58 27.80 11.17
C PHE A 231 -7.50 26.95 11.86
#